data_AF-A0A973Q7E4-F1
#
_entry.id   AF-A0A973Q7E4-F1
#
_cell.length_a   1.000
_cell.length_b   1.000
_cell.length_c   1.000
_cell.angle_alpha   90.00
_cell.angle_beta   90.00
_cell.angle_gamma   90.00
#
_symmetry.space_group_name_H-M   'P 1'
#
loop_
_entity.id
_entity.type
_entity.pdbx_description
1 polymer ?
#
loop_
_entity_poly.entity_id
_entity_poly.type
_entity_poly.pdbx_seq_one_letter_code
_entity_poly.pdbx_strand_id
1 'polypeptide(L)' 'YMRPAVFDALAGMVHLRLLAAGAVSARIAWGGTPGIGLPDVWEDGMDAALDAATSDAPDTKPLRALLADPAPLPA' A
#
# COMPACT_ATOMS: atom_id res chain seq x y z
N TYR A 1 2.73 2.03 -23.26
CA TYR A 1 3.07 2.74 -22.01
C TYR A 1 2.11 2.27 -20.92
N MET A 2 2.35 1.09 -20.32
CA MET A 2 1.40 0.48 -19.37
C MET A 2 1.84 0.60 -17.91
N ARG A 3 3.12 0.90 -17.66
CA ARG A 3 3.70 0.88 -16.30
C ARG A 3 2.97 1.78 -15.30
N PRO A 4 2.65 3.06 -15.59
CA PRO A 4 1.94 3.89 -14.62
C PRO A 4 0.54 3.35 -14.28
N ALA A 5 -0.19 2.86 -15.29
CA ALA A 5 -1.52 2.28 -15.07
C ALA A 5 -1.47 1.00 -14.23
N VAL A 6 -0.43 0.16 -14.41
CA VAL A 6 -0.23 -1.05 -13.61
C VAL A 6 0.17 -0.70 -12.18
N PHE A 7 1.02 0.32 -12.00
CA PHE A 7 1.39 0.84 -10.68
C PHE A 7 0.14 1.32 -9.92
N ASP A 8 -0.65 2.19 -10.55
CA ASP A 8 -1.87 2.76 -9.95
C ASP A 8 -2.88 1.65 -9.58
N ALA A 9 -3.07 0.67 -10.47
CA ALA A 9 -3.94 -0.46 -10.21
C ALA A 9 -3.45 -1.33 -9.04
N LEU A 10 -2.14 -1.58 -8.96
CA LEU A 10 -1.56 -2.37 -7.89
C LEU A 10 -1.64 -1.64 -6.54
N ALA A 11 -1.33 -0.34 -6.55
CA ALA A 11 -1.51 0.53 -5.39
C ALA A 11 -2.97 0.48 -4.90
N GLY A 12 -3.94 0.64 -5.80
CA GLY A 12 -5.37 0.54 -5.45
C GLY A 12 -5.74 -0.80 -4.80
N MET A 13 -5.25 -1.92 -5.33
CA MET A 13 -5.50 -3.25 -4.75
C MET A 13 -4.88 -3.41 -3.36
N VAL A 14 -3.67 -2.88 -3.13
CA VAL A 14 -3.03 -2.89 -1.81
C VAL A 14 -3.86 -2.09 -0.80
N HIS A 15 -4.32 -0.90 -1.15
CA HIS A 15 -5.18 -0.10 -0.28
C HIS A 15 -6.47 -0.83 0.09
N LEU A 16 -7.14 -1.46 -0.89
CA LEU A 16 -8.35 -2.27 -0.64
C LEU A 16 -8.06 -3.46 0.28
N ARG A 17 -6.93 -4.13 0.10
CA ARG A 17 -6.51 -5.27 0.93
C ARG A 17 -6.22 -4.85 2.37
N LEU A 18 -5.60 -3.69 2.58
CA LEU A 18 -5.32 -3.15 3.91
C LEU A 18 -6.60 -2.69 4.61
N LEU A 19 -7.51 -2.03 3.88
CA LEU A 19 -8.85 -1.69 4.35
C LEU A 19 -9.62 -2.94 4.80
N ALA A 20 -9.62 -3.99 3.97
CA ALA A 20 -10.25 -5.27 4.30
C ALA A 20 -9.61 -5.96 5.52
N ALA A 21 -8.34 -5.70 5.80
CA ALA A 21 -7.63 -6.21 6.97
C ALA A 21 -7.86 -5.39 8.25
N GLY A 22 -8.58 -4.26 8.18
CA GLY A 22 -8.70 -3.32 9.30
C GLY A 22 -7.39 -2.61 9.67
N ALA A 23 -6.37 -2.68 8.81
CA ALA A 23 -5.04 -2.12 9.05
C ALA A 23 -4.93 -0.63 8.66
N VAL A 24 -6.06 0.03 8.41
CA VAL A 24 -6.13 1.39 7.87
C VAL A 24 -6.96 2.25 8.80
N SER A 25 -6.48 3.46 9.07
CA SER A 25 -7.21 4.45 9.87
C SER A 25 -7.84 5.51 8.97
N ALA A 26 -9.08 5.91 9.28
CA ALA A 26 -9.72 7.02 8.57
C ALA A 26 -9.06 8.34 8.99
N ARG A 27 -8.46 9.06 8.04
CA ARG A 27 -7.92 10.39 8.28
C ARG A 27 -8.96 11.43 7.90
N ILE A 28 -9.81 11.77 8.88
CA ILE A 28 -10.81 12.83 8.74
C ILE A 28 -10.15 14.16 9.11
N ALA A 29 -9.90 15.00 8.11
CA ALA A 29 -9.29 16.32 8.31
C ALA A 29 -10.25 17.42 7.85
N TRP A 30 -10.61 18.33 8.77
CA TRP A 30 -11.32 19.58 8.45
C TRP A 30 -10.37 20.66 7.90
N GLY A 31 -9.06 20.47 8.08
CA GLY A 31 -7.98 21.23 7.45
C GLY A 31 -6.79 20.30 7.19
N GLY A 32 -6.69 19.78 5.96
CA GLY A 32 -5.71 18.78 5.53
C GLY A 32 -6.28 17.92 4.41
N THR A 33 -5.48 17.01 3.84
CA THR A 33 -5.97 16.07 2.82
C THR A 33 -6.76 14.95 3.50
N PRO A 34 -8.09 14.86 3.29
CA PRO A 34 -8.85 13.73 3.77
C PRO A 34 -8.38 12.47 3.05
N GLY A 35 -8.34 11.35 3.75
CA GLY A 35 -7.86 10.10 3.16
C GLY A 35 -7.77 8.96 4.15
N ILE A 36 -6.90 8.02 3.84
CA ILE A 36 -6.61 6.85 4.65
C ILE A 36 -5.18 6.96 5.19
N GLY A 37 -5.02 6.75 6.49
CA GLY A 37 -3.71 6.61 7.13
C GLY A 37 -3.28 5.16 7.08
N LEU A 38 -2.08 4.93 6.57
CA LEU A 38 -1.46 3.62 6.51
C LEU A 38 -0.52 3.44 7.72
N PRO A 39 -0.18 2.20 8.10
CA PRO A 39 0.89 1.96 9.07
C PRO A 39 2.23 2.50 8.51
N ASP A 40 3.11 3.01 9.38
CA ASP A 40 4.39 3.64 8.99
C ASP A 40 5.22 2.75 8.05
N VAL A 41 5.25 1.44 8.29
CA VAL A 41 5.94 0.46 7.42
C VAL A 41 5.44 0.45 5.97
N TRP A 42 4.17 0.78 5.75
CA TRP A 42 3.58 0.93 4.43
C TRP A 42 3.83 2.33 3.87
N GLU A 43 3.76 3.39 4.67
CA GLU A 43 4.07 4.76 4.20
C GLU A 43 5.52 4.88 3.71
N ASP A 44 6.47 4.22 4.39
CA ASP A 44 7.89 4.27 4.03
C ASP A 44 8.27 3.31 2.88
N GLY A 45 7.58 2.16 2.79
CA GLY A 45 8.00 1.04 1.95
C GLY A 45 7.18 0.81 0.67
N MET A 46 5.97 1.35 0.58
CA MET A 46 5.02 0.97 -0.47
C MET A 46 5.50 1.39 -1.86
N ASP A 47 5.90 2.65 -2.05
CA ASP A 47 6.28 3.16 -3.38
C ASP A 47 7.46 2.38 -3.95
N ALA A 48 8.50 2.14 -3.15
CA ALA A 48 9.65 1.34 -3.57
C ALA A 48 9.29 -0.11 -3.91
N ALA A 49 8.37 -0.72 -3.16
CA ALA A 49 7.90 -2.09 -3.42
C ALA A 49 7.05 -2.17 -4.70
N LEU A 50 6.22 -1.17 -4.96
CA LEU A 50 5.39 -1.06 -6.17
C LEU A 50 6.24 -0.77 -7.41
N ASP A 51 7.25 0.10 -7.29
CA ASP A 51 8.20 0.38 -8.36
C ASP A 51 9.01 -0.88 -8.74
N ALA A 52 9.51 -1.62 -7.75
CA ALA A 52 10.21 -2.89 -8.00
C ALA A 52 9.31 -3.91 -8.71
N ALA A 53 8.04 -4.01 -8.30
CA ALA A 53 7.06 -4.93 -8.87
C ALA A 53 6.62 -4.56 -10.30
N THR A 54 6.69 -3.27 -10.67
CA THR A 54 6.27 -2.76 -11.98
C THR A 54 7.43 -2.42 -12.92
N SER A 55 8.67 -2.65 -12.47
CA SER A 55 9.88 -2.53 -13.29
C SER A 55 9.88 -3.52 -14.47
N ASP A 56 10.76 -3.29 -15.46
CA ASP A 56 10.89 -4.18 -16.63
C ASP A 56 11.34 -5.60 -16.25
N ALA A 57 11.99 -5.76 -15.10
CA ALA A 57 12.34 -7.04 -14.49
C ALA A 57 11.63 -7.13 -13.13
N PRO A 58 10.35 -7.54 -13.11
CA PRO A 58 9.49 -7.37 -11.94
C PRO A 58 10.00 -8.18 -10.74
N ASP A 59 10.31 -7.48 -9.64
CA ASP A 59 10.59 -8.11 -8.34
C ASP A 59 9.44 -7.88 -7.38
N THR A 60 8.73 -8.97 -7.05
CA THR A 60 7.59 -8.97 -6.14
C THR A 60 7.95 -9.37 -4.72
N LYS A 61 9.22 -9.68 -4.43
CA LYS A 61 9.68 -10.00 -3.08
C LYS A 61 9.42 -8.87 -2.08
N PRO A 62 9.76 -7.59 -2.36
CA PRO A 62 9.54 -6.51 -1.38
C PRO A 62 8.05 -6.32 -1.06
N LEU A 63 7.19 -6.37 -2.10
CA LEU A 63 5.75 -6.27 -1.90
C LEU A 63 5.19 -7.45 -1.08
N ARG A 64 5.66 -8.67 -1.34
CA ARG A 64 5.26 -9.84 -0.56
C ARG A 64 5.74 -9.79 0.88
N ALA A 65 6.90 -9.20 1.15
CA ALA A 65 7.39 -9.01 2.51
C ALA A 65 6.48 -8.05 3.30
N LEU A 66 6.08 -6.92 2.70
CA LEU A 66 5.13 -5.98 3.30
C LEU A 66 3.75 -6.62 3.55
N LEU A 67 3.28 -7.47 2.63
CA LEU A 67 2.00 -8.19 2.79
C LEU A 67 2.04 -9.32 3.83
N ALA A 68 3.23 -9.86 4.13
CA ALA A 68 3.41 -10.96 5.07
C ALA A 68 3.34 -10.51 6.53
N ASP A 69 3.41 -9.21 6.80
CA ASP A 69 3.28 -8.62 8.14
C ASP A 69 1.93 -7.89 8.27
N PRO A 70 0.82 -8.61 8.45
CA PRO A 70 -0.42 -7.98 8.90
C PRO A 70 -0.19 -7.63 10.36
N ALA A 71 0.11 -6.36 10.64
CA ALA A 71 0.05 -5.81 11.98
C ALA A 71 -1.21 -6.36 12.69
N PRO A 72 -1.07 -7.01 13.86
CA PRO A 72 -2.17 -7.72 14.48
C PRO A 72 -3.31 -6.74 14.78
N LEU A 73 -4.52 -7.09 14.37
CA LEU A 73 -5.75 -6.40 14.73
C LEU A 73 -5.81 -6.23 16.26
N PRO A 74 -6.02 -5.02 16.81
CA PRO A 74 -6.38 -4.89 18.21
C PRO A 74 -7.73 -5.60 18.45
N ALA A 75 -7.76 -6.44 19.49
CA ALA A 75 -8.89 -7.28 19.90
C ALA A 75 -10.11 -6.50 20.41
#